data_AF-A0A4U6PHJ6-F1
#
_entry.id   AF-A0A4U6PHJ6-F1
#
_cell.length_a   1.000
_cell.length_b   1.000
_cell.length_c   1.000
_cell.angle_alpha   90.00
_cell.angle_beta   90.00
_cell.angle_gamma   90.00
#
_symmetry.space_group_name_H-M   'P 1'
#
loop_
_entity.id
_entity.type
_entity.pdbx_description
1 polymer ?
#
loop_
_entity_poly.entity_id
_entity_poly.type
_entity_poly.pdbx_seq_one_letter_code
_entity_poly.pdbx_strand_id
1 'polypeptide(L)'
;MRPEKPQSEQGFTSLRRSAEHGFTLIELLVALMIFAMLAAAGVLLLGNSVSAQAQVKARLDDMAAIQRAAGALSADLGQAVPRISRTEAGTLAPAFWAHRDGEEQPVMQFVRGGWDNLGDLPRPSLQKVEYWVRQGRLERRGYAQIDGAAGDEPAALLDHVEEVTLRFRDIQGEWREEWTPGQPDLMPRAVEMLVKRTGEPPVTLRFLVAPGPKEAPLDDQEAANAAA
;
A
#
# COMPACT_ATOMS: atom_id res chain seq x y z
N MET A 1 57.76 58.92 87.00
CA MET A 1 57.75 57.74 87.91
C MET A 1 57.44 56.50 87.07
N ARG A 2 58.03 55.34 87.39
CA ARG A 2 57.65 54.01 86.85
C ARG A 2 56.59 53.38 87.80
N PRO A 3 55.99 52.18 87.52
CA PRO A 3 56.25 51.20 86.46
C PRO A 3 55.14 51.26 85.36
N GLU A 4 54.61 50.25 84.63
CA GLU A 4 54.62 48.76 84.64
C GLU A 4 54.55 48.16 83.21
N LYS A 5 54.58 46.82 83.15
CA LYS A 5 53.95 45.95 82.13
C LYS A 5 53.35 44.73 82.86
N PRO A 6 52.26 44.15 82.35
CA PRO A 6 52.13 42.69 82.33
C PRO A 6 51.92 42.12 80.92
N GLN A 7 51.77 40.79 80.83
CA GLN A 7 51.75 39.99 79.60
C GLN A 7 50.36 39.38 79.35
N SER A 8 49.97 39.28 78.07
CA SER A 8 48.95 38.35 77.52
C SER A 8 48.89 38.56 76.00
N GLU A 9 48.73 37.57 75.11
CA GLU A 9 48.66 36.10 75.25
C GLU A 9 49.06 35.48 73.89
N GLN A 10 49.62 34.26 73.86
CA GLN A 10 49.93 33.56 72.60
C GLN A 10 48.75 32.70 72.13
N GLY A 11 47.84 33.31 71.38
CA GLY A 11 46.71 32.63 70.71
C GLY A 11 47.02 32.23 69.26
N PHE A 12 48.01 31.36 69.02
CA PHE A 12 48.22 30.79 67.68
C PHE A 12 47.09 29.79 67.34
N THR A 13 46.04 30.30 66.71
CA THR A 13 44.98 29.46 66.13
C THR A 13 45.57 28.60 65.03
N SER A 14 45.68 27.29 65.30
CA SER A 14 46.07 26.31 64.29
C SER A 14 44.96 26.22 63.23
N LEU A 15 45.12 27.02 62.16
CA LEU A 15 44.36 26.84 60.93
C LEU A 15 44.65 25.45 60.41
N ARG A 16 43.74 24.50 60.66
CA ARG A 16 43.71 23.22 59.97
C ARG A 16 43.59 23.49 58.48
N ARG A 17 44.73 23.54 57.79
CA ARG A 17 44.79 23.37 56.33
C ARG A 17 44.25 21.97 56.06
N SER A 18 42.98 21.89 55.67
CA SER A 18 42.45 20.70 55.01
C SER A 18 43.42 20.34 53.89
N ALA A 19 43.83 19.08 53.81
CA ALA A 19 44.60 18.62 52.67
C ALA A 19 43.71 18.77 51.43
N GLU A 20 44.06 19.68 50.53
CA GLU A 20 43.38 19.81 49.25
C GLU A 20 43.80 18.60 48.39
N HIS A 21 42.97 17.55 48.48
CA HIS A 21 43.11 16.32 47.70
C HIS A 21 42.80 16.63 46.22
N GLY A 22 43.81 17.16 45.52
CA GLY A 22 43.74 17.37 44.07
C GLY A 22 43.56 16.04 43.34
N PHE A 23 42.68 16.04 42.33
CA PHE A 23 42.40 14.88 41.48
C PHE A 23 43.68 14.31 40.87
N THR A 24 43.83 12.99 40.91
CA THR A 24 44.92 12.31 40.23
C THR A 24 44.69 12.25 38.72
N LEU A 25 45.79 12.19 37.95
CA LEU A 25 45.72 11.98 36.50
C LEU A 25 44.96 10.69 36.14
N ILE A 26 45.09 9.63 36.96
CA ILE A 26 44.40 8.36 36.72
C ILE A 26 42.90 8.43 36.98
N GLU A 27 42.43 9.19 38.00
CA GLU A 27 40.99 9.45 38.17
C GLU A 27 40.40 10.22 36.99
N LEU A 28 41.10 11.24 36.48
CA LEU A 28 40.64 11.98 35.30
C LEU A 28 40.56 11.08 34.06
N LEU A 29 41.56 10.23 33.83
CA LEU A 29 41.57 9.26 32.73
C LEU A 29 40.46 8.21 32.86
N VAL A 30 40.22 7.68 34.07
CA VAL A 30 39.13 6.72 34.33
C VAL A 30 37.76 7.38 34.17
N ALA A 31 37.57 8.61 34.65
CA ALA A 31 36.33 9.36 34.48
C ALA A 31 36.05 9.66 33.00
N LEU A 32 37.06 10.09 32.23
CA LEU A 32 36.95 10.31 30.79
C LEU A 32 36.68 9.01 30.02
N MET A 33 37.31 7.90 30.41
CA MET A 33 37.06 6.58 29.81
C MET A 33 35.60 6.15 30.04
N ILE A 34 35.11 6.20 31.28
CA ILE A 34 33.72 5.84 31.62
C ILE A 34 32.74 6.77 30.90
N PHE A 35 32.99 8.08 30.88
CA PHE A 35 32.16 9.04 30.16
C PHE A 35 32.11 8.75 28.65
N ALA A 36 33.25 8.46 28.02
CA ALA A 36 33.32 8.10 26.61
C ALA A 36 32.58 6.78 26.31
N MET A 37 32.70 5.78 27.18
CA MET A 37 31.95 4.51 27.06
C MET A 37 30.44 4.72 27.17
N LEU A 38 29.98 5.53 28.13
CA LEU A 38 28.56 5.85 28.30
C LEU A 38 28.01 6.68 27.13
N ALA A 39 28.77 7.66 26.64
CA ALA A 39 28.41 8.45 25.47
C ALA A 39 28.31 7.58 24.20
N ALA A 40 29.29 6.70 23.97
CA ALA A 40 29.28 5.76 22.84
C ALA A 40 28.09 4.78 22.93
N ALA A 41 27.81 4.23 24.12
CA ALA A 41 26.65 3.36 24.34
C ALA A 41 25.32 4.10 24.06
N GLY A 42 25.18 5.35 24.52
CA GLY A 42 24.02 6.19 24.25
C GLY A 42 23.81 6.46 22.76
N VAL A 43 24.89 6.78 22.02
CA VAL A 43 24.85 6.99 20.56
C VAL A 43 24.46 5.70 19.82
N LEU A 44 25.02 4.54 20.21
CA LEU A 44 24.67 3.25 19.62
C LEU A 44 23.21 2.87 19.87
N LEU A 45 22.69 3.07 21.09
CA LEU A 45 21.29 2.81 21.43
C LEU A 45 20.33 3.71 20.63
N LEU A 46 20.67 5.00 20.49
CA LEU A 46 19.88 5.95 19.70
C LEU A 46 19.90 5.60 18.20
N GLY A 47 21.07 5.29 17.65
CA GLY A 47 21.23 4.87 16.26
C GLY A 47 20.40 3.62 15.94
N ASN A 48 20.49 2.59 16.79
CA ASN A 48 19.68 1.38 16.66
C ASN A 48 18.17 1.67 16.74
N SER A 49 17.75 2.54 17.66
CA SER A 49 16.35 2.93 17.82
C SER A 49 15.80 3.64 16.58
N VAL A 50 16.56 4.60 16.03
CA VAL A 50 16.18 5.32 14.80
C VAL A 50 16.16 4.38 13.59
N SER A 51 17.13 3.48 13.44
CA SER A 51 17.15 2.48 12.38
C SER A 51 15.98 1.51 12.46
N ALA A 52 15.61 1.04 13.66
CA ALA A 52 14.43 0.20 13.87
C ALA A 52 13.14 0.95 13.54
N GLN A 53 13.01 2.21 13.98
CA GLN A 53 11.85 3.05 13.67
C GLN A 53 11.69 3.29 12.15
N ALA A 54 12.79 3.51 11.43
CA ALA A 54 12.77 3.66 9.98
C ALA A 54 12.29 2.38 9.27
N GLN A 55 12.77 1.20 9.68
CA GLN A 55 12.31 -0.08 9.14
C GLN A 55 10.82 -0.33 9.45
N VAL A 56 10.38 -0.09 10.69
CA VAL A 56 8.97 -0.22 11.08
C VAL A 56 8.08 0.74 10.27
N LYS A 57 8.51 1.99 10.06
CA LYS A 57 7.77 2.94 9.21
C LYS A 57 7.64 2.42 7.77
N ALA A 58 8.72 1.98 7.13
CA ALA A 58 8.67 1.45 5.77
C ALA A 58 7.67 0.28 5.64
N ARG A 59 7.64 -0.63 6.62
CA ARG A 59 6.68 -1.74 6.67
C ARG A 59 5.24 -1.28 6.86
N LEU A 60 4.98 -0.27 7.68
CA LEU A 60 3.64 0.30 7.87
C LEU A 60 3.15 1.06 6.63
N ASP A 61 4.03 1.82 5.97
CA ASP A 61 3.71 2.54 4.72
C ASP A 61 3.33 1.55 3.60
N ASP A 62 4.04 0.43 3.51
CA ASP A 62 3.79 -0.66 2.55
C ASP A 62 2.47 -1.39 2.82
N MET A 63 2.24 -1.82 4.07
CA MET A 63 0.96 -2.41 4.48
C MET A 63 -0.22 -1.47 4.19
N ALA A 64 -0.04 -0.17 4.38
CA ALA A 64 -1.04 0.83 4.05
C ALA A 64 -1.24 0.98 2.52
N ALA A 65 -0.20 0.77 1.69
CA ALA A 65 -0.34 0.75 0.23
C ALA A 65 -1.19 -0.45 -0.23
N ILE A 66 -0.89 -1.66 0.25
CA ILE A 66 -1.70 -2.87 0.00
C ILE A 66 -3.16 -2.62 0.41
N GLN A 67 -3.40 -2.06 1.59
CA GLN A 67 -4.76 -1.79 2.08
C GLN A 67 -5.50 -0.74 1.23
N ARG A 68 -4.85 0.31 0.73
CA ARG A 68 -5.46 1.28 -0.20
C ARG A 68 -5.83 0.63 -1.54
N ALA A 69 -4.92 -0.14 -2.12
CA ALA A 69 -5.16 -0.84 -3.38
C ALA A 69 -6.30 -1.88 -3.26
N ALA A 70 -6.29 -2.68 -2.19
CA ALA A 70 -7.36 -3.62 -1.88
C ALA A 70 -8.70 -2.92 -1.60
N GLY A 71 -8.68 -1.75 -0.95
CA GLY A 71 -9.87 -0.93 -0.75
C GLY A 71 -10.49 -0.45 -2.06
N ALA A 72 -9.67 0.05 -3.00
CA ALA A 72 -10.10 0.47 -4.32
C ALA A 72 -10.68 -0.70 -5.15
N LEU A 73 -9.97 -1.84 -5.20
CA LEU A 73 -10.44 -3.05 -5.88
C LEU A 73 -11.76 -3.58 -5.29
N SER A 74 -11.89 -3.62 -3.96
CA SER A 74 -13.11 -4.05 -3.29
C SER A 74 -14.29 -3.11 -3.55
N ALA A 75 -14.05 -1.79 -3.57
CA ALA A 75 -15.07 -0.79 -3.85
C ALA A 75 -15.54 -0.80 -5.32
N ASP A 76 -14.64 -1.12 -6.26
CA ASP A 76 -15.01 -1.27 -7.68
C ASP A 76 -15.72 -2.60 -7.95
N LEU A 77 -15.11 -3.73 -7.57
CA LEU A 77 -15.65 -5.08 -7.85
C LEU A 77 -16.96 -5.35 -7.10
N GLY A 78 -17.07 -4.87 -5.85
CA GLY A 78 -18.32 -4.89 -5.07
C GLY A 78 -19.43 -3.98 -5.61
N GLN A 79 -19.15 -3.19 -6.65
CA GLN A 79 -20.10 -2.36 -7.39
C GLN A 79 -20.19 -2.72 -8.89
N ALA A 80 -19.59 -3.83 -9.34
CA ALA A 80 -19.64 -4.26 -10.74
C ALA A 80 -21.09 -4.44 -11.24
N VAL A 81 -21.35 -4.13 -12.51
CA VAL A 81 -22.69 -4.26 -13.12
C VAL A 81 -22.59 -4.95 -14.49
N PRO A 82 -23.62 -5.75 -14.88
CA PRO A 82 -23.64 -6.48 -16.14
C PRO A 82 -23.94 -5.55 -17.34
N ARG A 83 -23.07 -4.56 -17.58
CA ARG A 83 -23.17 -3.59 -18.68
C ARG A 83 -22.05 -3.82 -19.69
N ILE A 84 -22.37 -4.55 -20.75
CA ILE A 84 -21.58 -4.60 -21.99
C ILE A 84 -21.25 -3.16 -22.40
N SER A 85 -20.00 -2.89 -22.77
CA SER A 85 -19.48 -1.53 -23.01
C SER A 85 -18.85 -1.42 -24.41
N ARG A 86 -18.30 -0.24 -24.74
CA ARG A 86 -17.42 -0.06 -25.92
C ARG A 86 -16.01 0.39 -25.55
N THR A 87 -15.05 -0.16 -26.27
CA THR A 87 -13.67 0.34 -26.30
C THR A 87 -13.62 1.74 -26.92
N GLU A 88 -12.47 2.41 -26.82
CA GLU A 88 -12.23 3.69 -27.52
C GLU A 88 -12.34 3.55 -29.05
N ALA A 89 -11.97 2.38 -29.59
CA ALA A 89 -12.17 2.02 -31.00
C ALA A 89 -13.63 1.69 -31.38
N GLY A 90 -14.58 1.85 -30.44
CA GLY A 90 -16.01 1.59 -30.65
C GLY A 90 -16.42 0.11 -30.71
N THR A 91 -15.47 -0.83 -30.62
CA THR A 91 -15.78 -2.27 -30.57
C THR A 91 -16.51 -2.62 -29.27
N LEU A 92 -17.39 -3.63 -29.32
CA LEU A 92 -18.08 -4.12 -28.12
C LEU A 92 -17.09 -4.84 -27.20
N ALA A 93 -17.22 -4.59 -25.89
CA ALA A 93 -16.46 -5.25 -24.84
C ALA A 93 -17.44 -5.87 -23.82
N PRO A 94 -17.22 -7.11 -23.35
CA PRO A 94 -18.05 -7.72 -22.30
C PRO A 94 -18.17 -6.87 -21.03
N ALA A 95 -19.22 -7.13 -20.25
CA ALA A 95 -19.47 -6.45 -18.98
C ALA A 95 -18.34 -6.64 -17.96
N PHE A 96 -17.70 -7.81 -17.99
CA PHE A 96 -16.45 -8.11 -17.31
C PHE A 96 -15.58 -8.96 -18.24
N TRP A 97 -14.31 -8.57 -18.42
CA TRP A 97 -13.30 -9.41 -19.07
C TRP A 97 -11.93 -9.18 -18.44
N ALA A 98 -11.02 -10.13 -18.68
CA ALA A 98 -9.66 -10.08 -18.16
C ALA A 98 -8.65 -10.66 -19.17
N HIS A 99 -7.39 -10.31 -18.99
CA HIS A 99 -6.27 -10.78 -19.81
C HIS A 99 -5.02 -10.98 -18.93
N ARG A 100 -4.13 -11.89 -19.34
CA ARG A 100 -2.93 -12.24 -18.56
C ARG A 100 -1.69 -11.45 -18.95
N ASP A 101 -1.52 -11.14 -20.23
CA ASP A 101 -0.19 -10.93 -20.82
C ASP A 101 0.04 -9.51 -21.38
N GLY A 102 1.27 -9.02 -21.20
CA GLY A 102 1.77 -7.79 -21.82
C GLY A 102 1.28 -6.48 -21.19
N GLU A 103 2.05 -5.42 -21.39
CA GLU A 103 1.66 -4.07 -20.94
C GLU A 103 0.68 -3.38 -21.92
N GLU A 104 0.43 -3.93 -23.11
CA GLU A 104 -0.28 -3.22 -24.19
C GLU A 104 -1.80 -3.08 -23.95
N GLN A 105 -2.41 -3.98 -23.17
CA GLN A 105 -3.85 -3.99 -22.84
C GLN A 105 -4.09 -4.18 -21.33
N PRO A 106 -5.27 -3.80 -20.78
CA PRO A 106 -5.53 -3.95 -19.35
C PRO A 106 -5.70 -5.42 -18.96
N VAL A 107 -5.26 -5.77 -17.75
CA VAL A 107 -5.40 -7.13 -17.20
C VAL A 107 -6.84 -7.44 -16.77
N MET A 108 -7.66 -6.41 -16.54
CA MET A 108 -9.07 -6.54 -16.16
C MET A 108 -9.86 -5.28 -16.51
N GLN A 109 -11.01 -5.40 -17.16
CA GLN A 109 -11.96 -4.32 -17.43
C GLN A 109 -13.36 -4.73 -17.01
N PHE A 110 -14.11 -3.83 -16.39
CA PHE A 110 -15.54 -3.97 -16.16
C PHE A 110 -16.25 -2.60 -16.04
N VAL A 111 -17.57 -2.62 -15.97
CA VAL A 111 -18.37 -1.43 -15.60
C VAL A 111 -18.82 -1.57 -14.15
N ARG A 112 -18.72 -0.48 -13.38
CA ARG A 112 -19.20 -0.40 -12.00
C ARG A 112 -20.25 0.69 -11.80
N GLY A 113 -21.14 0.51 -10.83
CA GLY A 113 -22.06 1.53 -10.32
C GLY A 113 -21.44 2.40 -9.22
N GLY A 114 -22.28 3.19 -8.56
CA GLY A 114 -21.89 4.02 -7.41
C GLY A 114 -20.86 5.10 -7.72
N TRP A 115 -20.81 5.61 -8.95
CA TRP A 115 -19.98 6.77 -9.28
C TRP A 115 -20.78 8.07 -9.15
N ASP A 116 -20.96 8.50 -7.90
CA ASP A 116 -21.82 9.61 -7.48
C ASP A 116 -21.71 10.84 -8.39
N ASN A 117 -22.86 11.37 -8.81
CA ASN A 117 -22.98 12.53 -9.70
C ASN A 117 -23.76 13.67 -9.03
N LEU A 118 -23.36 14.05 -7.81
CA LEU A 118 -24.03 15.06 -6.99
C LEU A 118 -24.09 16.47 -7.62
N GLY A 119 -23.26 16.73 -8.64
CA GLY A 119 -23.25 17.98 -9.41
C GLY A 119 -24.02 17.93 -10.75
N ASP A 120 -24.79 16.87 -11.00
CA ASP A 120 -25.59 16.64 -12.21
C ASP A 120 -24.81 16.89 -13.53
N LEU A 121 -23.58 16.39 -13.58
CA LEU A 121 -22.72 16.47 -14.76
C LEU A 121 -23.28 15.58 -15.89
N PRO A 122 -23.05 15.89 -17.18
CA PRO A 122 -23.59 15.13 -18.32
C PRO A 122 -22.87 13.77 -18.54
N ARG A 123 -22.98 12.87 -17.56
CA ARG A 123 -22.39 11.54 -17.50
C ARG A 123 -23.27 10.59 -16.66
N PRO A 124 -23.18 9.27 -16.86
CA PRO A 124 -23.85 8.32 -15.98
C PRO A 124 -23.22 8.27 -14.57
N SER A 125 -23.98 7.67 -13.64
CA SER A 125 -23.49 7.21 -12.32
C SER A 125 -22.81 5.82 -12.38
N LEU A 126 -22.61 5.30 -13.59
CA LEU A 126 -21.78 4.13 -13.89
C LEU A 126 -20.43 4.61 -14.42
N GLN A 127 -19.34 3.90 -14.08
CA GLN A 127 -18.00 4.15 -14.59
C GLN A 127 -17.46 2.87 -15.24
N LYS A 128 -16.95 2.95 -16.47
CA LYS A 128 -16.07 1.90 -17.01
C LYS A 128 -14.71 2.05 -16.33
N VAL A 129 -14.16 0.95 -15.83
CA VAL A 129 -12.87 0.90 -15.14
C VAL A 129 -11.97 -0.15 -15.76
N GLU A 130 -10.69 0.17 -15.81
CA GLU A 130 -9.63 -0.71 -16.27
C GLU A 130 -8.52 -0.79 -15.23
N TYR A 131 -8.00 -2.00 -15.02
CA TYR A 131 -6.82 -2.26 -14.24
C TYR A 131 -5.67 -2.67 -15.17
N TRP A 132 -4.54 -1.98 -15.01
CA TRP A 132 -3.37 -2.09 -15.86
C TRP A 132 -2.16 -2.52 -15.04
N VAL A 133 -1.30 -3.35 -15.60
CA VAL A 133 0.04 -3.61 -15.07
C VAL A 133 1.04 -3.04 -16.06
N ARG A 134 1.74 -1.98 -15.67
CA ARG A 134 2.60 -1.19 -16.56
C ARG A 134 3.79 -0.61 -15.81
N GLN A 135 4.98 -0.63 -16.41
CA GLN A 135 6.17 0.06 -15.92
C GLN A 135 6.52 -0.25 -14.43
N GLY A 136 6.22 -1.47 -13.98
CA GLY A 136 6.41 -1.88 -12.58
C GLY A 136 5.34 -1.38 -11.61
N ARG A 137 4.14 -1.02 -12.08
CA ARG A 137 3.00 -0.54 -11.26
C ARG A 137 1.70 -1.29 -11.58
N LEU A 138 0.83 -1.40 -10.57
CA LEU A 138 -0.60 -1.67 -10.74
C LEU A 138 -1.33 -0.33 -10.78
N GLU A 139 -2.04 -0.06 -11.86
CA GLU A 139 -2.74 1.22 -12.10
C GLU A 139 -4.24 0.98 -12.32
N ARG A 140 -5.05 1.97 -11.95
CA ARG A 140 -6.49 2.03 -12.22
C ARG A 140 -6.80 3.22 -13.12
N ARG A 141 -7.43 2.96 -14.26
CA ARG A 141 -7.94 3.98 -15.18
C ARG A 141 -9.46 4.06 -15.10
N GLY A 142 -9.99 5.27 -14.96
CA GLY A 142 -11.40 5.59 -15.08
C GLY A 142 -11.75 6.03 -16.51
N TYR A 143 -13.05 6.10 -16.81
CA TYR A 143 -13.57 6.65 -18.06
C TYR A 143 -14.79 7.54 -17.77
N ALA A 144 -14.78 8.75 -18.32
CA ALA A 144 -15.88 9.72 -18.13
C ALA A 144 -17.20 9.32 -18.80
N GLN A 145 -17.15 8.50 -19.85
CA GLN A 145 -18.31 7.84 -20.46
C GLN A 145 -18.00 6.35 -20.66
N ILE A 146 -19.01 5.49 -20.58
CA ILE A 146 -18.85 4.02 -20.64
C ILE A 146 -18.35 3.56 -22.02
N ASP A 147 -18.85 4.20 -23.08
CA ASP A 147 -18.75 3.74 -24.45
C ASP A 147 -17.97 4.75 -25.31
N GLY A 148 -16.88 4.34 -25.96
CA GLY A 148 -16.17 5.14 -26.97
C GLY A 148 -15.34 6.33 -26.47
N ALA A 149 -15.38 6.68 -25.18
CA ALA A 149 -14.49 7.70 -24.62
C ALA A 149 -13.05 7.18 -24.47
N ALA A 150 -12.10 8.10 -24.59
CA ALA A 150 -10.74 7.92 -24.06
C ALA A 150 -10.75 7.86 -22.54
N GLY A 151 -9.72 7.24 -21.95
CA GLY A 151 -9.61 7.06 -20.51
C GLY A 151 -9.00 8.25 -19.78
N ASP A 152 -9.34 8.37 -18.50
CA ASP A 152 -8.74 9.34 -17.58
C ASP A 152 -7.26 8.99 -17.31
N GLU A 153 -6.53 9.93 -16.69
CA GLU A 153 -5.15 9.72 -16.24
C GLU A 153 -5.07 8.56 -15.23
N PRO A 154 -4.16 7.57 -15.39
CA PRO A 154 -4.09 6.42 -14.50
C PRO A 154 -3.72 6.78 -13.06
N ALA A 155 -4.49 6.26 -12.10
CA ALA A 155 -4.13 6.30 -10.69
C ALA A 155 -3.29 5.07 -10.33
N ALA A 156 -2.01 5.27 -10.00
CA ALA A 156 -1.16 4.22 -9.44
C ALA A 156 -1.71 3.76 -8.08
N LEU A 157 -1.87 2.43 -7.92
CA LEU A 157 -2.35 1.80 -6.69
C LEU A 157 -1.25 1.10 -5.90
N LEU A 158 -0.32 0.44 -6.62
CA LEU A 158 0.87 -0.20 -6.06
C LEU A 158 2.06 0.03 -6.99
N ASP A 159 3.20 0.36 -6.41
CA ASP A 159 4.50 0.41 -7.07
C ASP A 159 5.30 -0.89 -6.85
N HIS A 160 6.39 -1.05 -7.60
CA HIS A 160 7.30 -2.20 -7.57
C HIS A 160 6.62 -3.55 -7.87
N VAL A 161 5.58 -3.55 -8.70
CA VAL A 161 4.84 -4.73 -9.14
C VAL A 161 5.61 -5.46 -10.23
N GLU A 162 5.96 -6.72 -9.97
CA GLU A 162 6.69 -7.59 -10.90
C GLU A 162 5.75 -8.47 -11.72
N GLU A 163 4.65 -8.91 -11.10
CA GLU A 163 3.66 -9.79 -11.73
C GLU A 163 2.31 -9.64 -11.01
N VAL A 164 1.22 -9.74 -11.78
CA VAL A 164 -0.14 -9.94 -11.24
C VAL A 164 -0.75 -11.16 -11.90
N THR A 165 -1.06 -12.19 -11.12
CA THR A 165 -1.83 -13.35 -11.58
C THR A 165 -3.28 -13.18 -11.14
N LEU A 166 -4.24 -13.30 -12.05
CA LEU A 166 -5.66 -13.26 -11.74
C LEU A 166 -6.29 -14.67 -11.82
N ARG A 167 -7.26 -14.94 -10.95
CA ARG A 167 -8.20 -16.06 -11.08
C ARG A 167 -9.62 -15.61 -10.78
N PHE A 168 -10.58 -16.28 -11.38
CA PHE A 168 -11.98 -15.87 -11.43
C PHE A 168 -12.86 -17.01 -10.94
N ARG A 169 -13.77 -16.71 -10.02
CA ARG A 169 -14.73 -17.69 -9.52
C ARG A 169 -16.00 -17.65 -10.35
N ASP A 170 -16.38 -18.75 -10.98
CA ASP A 170 -17.57 -18.81 -11.83
C ASP A 170 -18.89 -18.93 -11.04
N ILE A 171 -20.01 -19.07 -11.75
CA ILE A 171 -21.34 -19.16 -11.13
C ILE A 171 -21.54 -20.49 -10.39
N GLN A 172 -20.95 -21.57 -10.92
CA GLN A 172 -20.94 -22.92 -10.34
C GLN A 172 -20.15 -22.95 -9.02
N GLY A 173 -19.12 -22.11 -8.90
CA GLY A 173 -18.28 -21.95 -7.71
C GLY A 173 -16.83 -22.41 -7.88
N GLU A 174 -16.42 -22.77 -9.10
CA GLU A 174 -15.06 -23.20 -9.43
C GLU A 174 -14.15 -22.01 -9.76
N TRP A 175 -12.84 -22.22 -9.63
CA TRP A 175 -11.82 -21.20 -9.95
C TRP A 175 -11.21 -21.45 -11.33
N ARG A 176 -11.38 -20.50 -12.23
CA ARG A 176 -10.77 -20.45 -13.57
C ARG A 176 -9.63 -19.44 -13.58
N GLU A 177 -8.60 -19.68 -14.37
CA GLU A 177 -7.48 -18.72 -14.55
C GLU A 177 -7.76 -17.68 -15.65
N GLU A 178 -8.76 -17.93 -16.49
CA GLU A 178 -9.23 -17.02 -17.54
C GLU A 178 -10.70 -16.68 -17.32
N TRP A 179 -11.11 -15.50 -17.78
CA TRP A 179 -12.51 -15.10 -17.86
C TRP A 179 -12.92 -14.78 -19.30
N THR A 180 -13.24 -15.84 -20.03
CA THR A 180 -13.88 -15.78 -21.35
C THR A 180 -15.34 -16.22 -21.18
N PRO A 181 -16.28 -15.28 -20.98
CA PRO A 181 -17.67 -15.63 -20.68
C PRO A 181 -18.42 -16.08 -21.94
N GLY A 182 -19.30 -17.09 -21.81
CA GLY A 182 -20.12 -17.59 -22.93
C GLY A 182 -21.21 -16.62 -23.39
N GLN A 183 -21.66 -15.71 -22.51
CA GLN A 183 -22.58 -14.62 -22.79
C GLN A 183 -21.93 -13.30 -22.31
N PRO A 184 -21.96 -12.21 -23.11
CA PRO A 184 -21.12 -11.02 -22.89
C PRO A 184 -21.50 -10.16 -21.67
N ASP A 185 -22.61 -10.43 -21.00
CA ASP A 185 -23.09 -9.78 -19.77
C ASP A 185 -22.71 -10.53 -18.49
N LEU A 186 -22.15 -11.75 -18.57
CA LEU A 186 -21.74 -12.54 -17.42
C LEU A 186 -20.53 -11.96 -16.69
N MET A 187 -20.59 -12.00 -15.36
CA MET A 187 -19.53 -11.57 -14.46
C MET A 187 -19.09 -12.73 -13.56
N PRO A 188 -17.82 -12.80 -13.13
CA PRO A 188 -17.40 -13.74 -12.10
C PRO A 188 -18.08 -13.40 -10.77
N ARG A 189 -18.15 -14.38 -9.86
CA ARG A 189 -18.65 -14.18 -8.49
C ARG A 189 -17.58 -13.66 -7.53
N ALA A 190 -16.31 -13.89 -7.84
CA ALA A 190 -15.16 -13.39 -7.09
C ALA A 190 -13.94 -13.28 -8.00
N VAL A 191 -13.04 -12.35 -7.68
CA VAL A 191 -11.70 -12.25 -8.26
C VAL A 191 -10.68 -12.56 -7.18
N GLU A 192 -9.71 -13.40 -7.50
CA GLU A 192 -8.48 -13.57 -6.74
C GLU A 192 -7.34 -12.90 -7.52
N MET A 193 -6.53 -12.11 -6.82
CA MET A 193 -5.40 -11.39 -7.39
C MET A 193 -4.16 -11.73 -6.56
N LEU A 194 -3.22 -12.45 -7.15
CA LEU A 194 -1.88 -12.65 -6.61
C LEU A 194 -0.97 -11.54 -7.14
N VAL A 195 -0.39 -10.73 -6.25
CA VAL A 195 0.57 -9.67 -6.61
C VAL A 195 1.96 -10.07 -6.11
N LYS A 196 2.95 -10.07 -7.02
CA LYS A 196 4.38 -10.19 -6.68
C LYS A 196 5.02 -8.80 -6.76
N ARG A 197 5.87 -8.45 -5.79
CA ARG A 197 6.54 -7.14 -5.73
C ARG A 197 7.99 -7.28 -5.32
N THR A 198 8.85 -6.41 -5.85
CA THR A 198 10.31 -6.50 -5.66
C THR A 198 10.69 -6.44 -4.18
N GLY A 199 11.33 -7.52 -3.71
CA GLY A 199 11.81 -7.64 -2.33
C GLY A 199 10.74 -8.01 -1.30
N GLU A 200 9.49 -8.23 -1.71
CA GLU A 200 8.37 -8.53 -0.81
C GLU A 200 7.73 -9.92 -1.05
N PRO A 201 7.21 -10.59 0.00
CA PRO A 201 6.44 -11.82 -0.17
C PRO A 201 5.20 -11.60 -1.07
N PRO A 202 4.85 -12.56 -1.96
CA PRO A 202 3.65 -12.47 -2.78
C PRO A 202 2.38 -12.38 -1.92
N VAL A 203 1.45 -11.51 -2.31
CA VAL A 203 0.19 -11.25 -1.58
C VAL A 203 -1.01 -11.71 -2.41
N THR A 204 -1.80 -12.64 -1.88
CA THR A 204 -3.09 -13.05 -2.46
C THR A 204 -4.23 -12.22 -1.87
N LEU A 205 -4.86 -11.40 -2.69
CA LEU A 205 -6.09 -10.66 -2.38
C LEU A 205 -7.30 -11.39 -2.97
N ARG A 206 -8.45 -11.34 -2.30
CA ARG A 206 -9.71 -11.96 -2.76
C ARG A 206 -10.86 -10.97 -2.59
N PHE A 207 -11.60 -10.74 -3.67
CA PHE A 207 -12.70 -9.79 -3.74
C PHE A 207 -13.97 -10.51 -4.17
N LEU A 208 -15.09 -10.22 -3.50
CA LEU A 208 -16.41 -10.55 -4.05
C LEU A 208 -16.73 -9.58 -5.18
N VAL A 209 -17.38 -10.08 -6.22
CA VAL A 209 -17.95 -9.26 -7.28
C VAL A 209 -19.45 -9.17 -7.05
N ALA A 210 -20.05 -8.02 -7.36
CA ALA A 210 -21.50 -7.83 -7.29
C ALA A 210 -22.23 -8.86 -8.19
N PRO A 211 -23.42 -9.34 -7.79
CA PRO A 211 -24.09 -10.45 -8.46
C PRO A 211 -24.54 -10.07 -9.88
N GLY A 212 -23.96 -10.75 -10.88
CA GLY A 212 -24.39 -10.67 -12.28
C GLY A 212 -25.60 -11.57 -12.60
N PRO A 213 -26.01 -11.59 -13.88
CA PRO A 213 -27.01 -12.52 -14.39
C PRO A 213 -26.52 -13.97 -14.27
N LYS A 214 -27.47 -14.91 -14.36
CA LYS A 214 -27.16 -16.33 -14.53
C LYS A 214 -27.03 -16.61 -16.02
N GLU A 215 -26.04 -17.42 -16.37
CA GLU A 215 -25.89 -18.01 -17.70
C GLU A 215 -27.20 -18.71 -18.10
N ALA A 216 -27.85 -18.21 -19.15
CA ALA A 216 -29.00 -18.87 -19.73
C ALA A 216 -28.52 -20.12 -20.51
N PRO A 217 -29.33 -21.20 -20.60
CA PRO A 217 -29.11 -22.18 -21.66
C PRO A 217 -29.11 -21.46 -23.01
N LEU A 218 -28.14 -21.79 -23.87
CA LEU A 218 -28.21 -21.38 -25.28
C LEU A 218 -29.41 -22.10 -25.90
N ASP A 219 -30.32 -21.35 -26.53
CA ASP A 219 -31.40 -21.98 -27.30
C ASP A 219 -30.77 -22.74 -28.48
N ASP A 220 -31.10 -24.02 -28.64
CA ASP A 220 -30.59 -24.89 -29.71
C ASP A 220 -30.81 -24.28 -31.12
N GLN A 221 -31.81 -23.39 -31.23
CA GLN A 221 -32.17 -22.63 -32.43
C GLN A 221 -31.11 -21.59 -32.82
N GLU A 222 -30.44 -20.93 -31.87
CA GLU A 222 -29.36 -19.96 -32.16
C GLU A 222 -28.03 -20.66 -32.46
N ALA A 223 -27.72 -21.74 -31.73
CA ALA A 223 -26.53 -22.56 -31.99
C ALA A 223 -26.52 -23.13 -33.42
N ALA A 224 -27.71 -23.53 -33.94
CA ALA A 224 -27.87 -23.97 -35.32
C ALA A 224 -27.68 -22.84 -36.35
N ASN A 225 -28.11 -21.61 -36.04
CA ASN A 225 -27.97 -20.45 -36.93
C ASN A 225 -26.56 -19.83 -36.92
N ALA A 226 -25.78 -20.02 -35.85
CA ALA A 226 -24.39 -19.58 -35.76
C ALA A 226 -23.39 -20.53 -36.46
N ALA A 227 -23.86 -21.68 -36.96
CA ALA A 227 -23.06 -22.72 -37.60
C ALA A 227 -23.38 -22.92 -39.10
N ALA A 228 -24.06 -21.96 -39.73
CA ALA A 228 -24.56 -22.00 -41.11
C ALA A 228 -24.12 -20.77 -41.93
#